data_AF-A0A1V0RD22-F1
#
_entry.id   AF-A0A1V0RD22-F1
#
_cell.length_a   1.000
_cell.length_b   1.000
_cell.length_c   1.000
_cell.angle_alpha   90.00
_cell.angle_beta   90.00
_cell.angle_gamma   90.00
#
_symmetry.space_group_name_H-M   'P 1'
#
loop_
_entity.id
_entity.type
_entity.pdbx_description
1 polymer ?
#
loop_
_entity_poly.entity_id
_entity_poly.type
_entity_poly.pdbx_seq_one_letter_code
_entity_poly.pdbx_strand_id
1 'polypeptide(L)'
;MIRNVLLRAVDTRDHLDQYLAVQAVAAAALVAPTVPGRRRRHHCIRAGSAPPGALHRLALAVRALDRVVTEPSELIELWDETDGTGPWRATLVRLRTALLSATSEEQPA
;
A
#
# COMPACT_ATOMS: atom_id res chain seq x y z
N MET A 1 -10.12 9.59 5.12
CA MET A 1 -9.12 10.01 4.11
C MET A 1 -8.41 8.81 3.47
N ILE A 2 -7.59 8.04 4.21
CA ILE A 2 -6.81 6.89 3.66
C ILE A 2 -7.66 5.93 2.82
N ARG A 3 -8.76 5.40 3.36
CA ARG A 3 -9.64 4.47 2.63
C ARG A 3 -10.20 5.06 1.33
N ASN A 4 -10.57 6.34 1.33
CA ASN A 4 -11.15 7.00 0.16
C ASN A 4 -10.11 7.16 -0.96
N VAL A 5 -8.88 7.54 -0.62
CA VAL A 5 -7.77 7.64 -1.59
C VAL A 5 -7.51 6.29 -2.25
N LEU A 6 -7.41 5.21 -1.46
CA LEU A 6 -7.17 3.87 -1.99
C LEU A 6 -8.32 3.40 -2.90
N LEU A 7 -9.58 3.67 -2.51
CA LEU A 7 -10.75 3.36 -3.35
C LEU A 7 -10.72 4.13 -4.66
N ARG A 8 -10.47 5.45 -4.61
CA ARG A 8 -10.39 6.28 -5.81
C ARG A 8 -9.32 5.78 -6.78
N ALA A 9 -8.13 5.44 -6.29
CA ALA A 9 -7.08 4.88 -7.14
C ALA A 9 -7.52 3.57 -7.81
N VAL A 10 -8.13 2.65 -7.03
CA VAL A 10 -8.66 1.37 -7.54
C VAL A 10 -9.78 1.55 -8.57
N ASP A 11 -10.64 2.55 -8.38
CA ASP A 11 -11.81 2.80 -9.23
C ASP A 11 -11.46 3.55 -10.52
N THR A 12 -10.27 4.15 -10.62
CA THR A 12 -9.76 4.76 -11.86
C THR A 12 -9.46 3.67 -12.91
N ARG A 13 -10.28 3.61 -13.95
CA ARG A 13 -10.17 2.61 -15.04
C ARG A 13 -9.34 3.10 -16.22
N ASP A 14 -9.32 4.40 -16.39
CA ASP A 14 -8.62 5.17 -17.40
C ASP A 14 -7.26 5.62 -16.85
N HIS A 15 -6.75 6.77 -17.27
CA HIS A 15 -5.44 7.25 -16.88
C HIS A 15 -5.38 7.61 -15.38
N LEU A 16 -4.45 6.99 -14.63
CA LEU A 16 -4.22 7.31 -13.23
C LEU A 16 -3.23 8.48 -13.10
N ASP A 17 -3.78 9.65 -12.76
CA ASP A 17 -3.04 10.88 -12.48
C ASP A 17 -1.99 10.71 -11.36
N GLN A 18 -0.83 11.33 -11.54
CA GLN A 18 0.33 11.21 -10.67
C GLN A 18 0.04 11.64 -9.23
N TYR A 19 -0.79 12.66 -9.00
CA TYR A 19 -1.12 13.13 -7.67
C TYR A 19 -1.96 12.10 -6.92
N LEU A 20 -2.92 11.48 -7.60
CA LEU A 20 -3.70 10.40 -7.01
C LEU A 20 -2.85 9.15 -6.76
N ALA A 21 -1.96 8.81 -7.69
CA ALA A 21 -1.04 7.68 -7.55
C ALA A 21 -0.07 7.85 -6.36
N VAL A 22 0.54 9.03 -6.19
CA VAL A 22 1.42 9.34 -5.05
C VAL A 22 0.66 9.24 -3.73
N GLN A 23 -0.57 9.77 -3.68
CA GLN A 23 -1.42 9.65 -2.50
C GLN A 23 -1.76 8.18 -2.19
N ALA A 24 -2.01 7.36 -3.21
CA ALA A 24 -2.28 5.93 -3.03
C ALA A 24 -1.07 5.17 -2.49
N VAL A 25 0.14 5.43 -3.00
CA VAL A 25 1.39 4.85 -2.47
C VAL A 25 1.61 5.28 -1.02
N ALA A 26 1.42 6.55 -0.69
CA ALA A 26 1.55 7.05 0.69
C ALA A 26 0.50 6.42 1.62
N ALA A 27 -0.75 6.30 1.17
CA ALA A 27 -1.82 5.66 1.91
C ALA A 27 -1.53 4.17 2.15
N ALA A 28 -1.01 3.45 1.15
CA ALA A 28 -0.58 2.05 1.29
C ALA A 28 0.56 1.90 2.29
N ALA A 29 1.54 2.81 2.29
CA ALA A 29 2.63 2.85 3.27
C ALA A 29 2.15 3.10 4.70
N LEU A 30 1.11 3.92 4.90
CA LEU A 30 0.51 4.15 6.22
C LEU A 30 -0.29 2.95 6.75
N VAL A 31 -0.85 2.13 5.84
CA VAL A 31 -1.61 0.92 6.19
C VAL A 31 -0.68 -0.27 6.43
N ALA A 32 0.47 -0.32 5.76
CA ALA A 32 1.43 -1.40 5.93
C ALA A 32 1.92 -1.51 7.38
N PRO A 33 1.89 -2.70 7.99
CA PRO A 33 2.42 -2.86 9.33
C PRO A 33 3.92 -2.59 9.32
N THR A 34 4.39 -1.94 10.38
CA THR A 34 5.81 -1.73 10.55
C THR A 34 6.46 -3.03 11.01
N VAL A 35 7.48 -3.48 10.27
CA VAL A 35 8.29 -4.65 10.62
C VAL A 35 8.76 -4.57 12.09
N PRO A 36 8.49 -5.59 12.94
CA PRO A 36 9.03 -5.67 14.28
C PRO A 36 10.57 -5.69 14.21
N GLY A 37 11.21 -4.65 14.74
CA GLY A 37 12.65 -4.41 14.60
C GLY A 37 12.98 -2.92 14.47
N ARG A 38 12.02 -2.11 13.99
CA ARG A 38 12.01 -0.66 14.26
C ARG A 38 11.12 -0.42 15.47
N ARG A 39 11.74 -0.16 16.63
CA ARG A 39 11.04 0.12 17.89
C ARG A 39 10.00 1.22 17.71
N ARG A 40 8.74 0.85 17.48
CA ARG A 40 7.63 1.71 17.89
C ARG A 40 7.43 1.47 19.37
N ARG A 41 7.64 2.52 20.17
CA ARG A 41 7.18 2.55 21.56
C ARG A 41 5.66 2.61 21.53
N HIS A 42 5.00 1.47 21.36
CA HIS A 42 3.56 1.41 21.53
C HIS A 42 3.28 1.19 23.02
N HIS A 43 2.66 2.20 23.62
CA HIS A 43 1.85 2.01 24.82
C HIS A 43 0.81 0.92 24.52
N CYS A 44 1.00 -0.22 25.17
CA CYS A 44 0.01 -1.25 25.51
C CYS A 44 -1.25 -1.30 24.63
N ILE A 45 -1.14 -1.88 23.42
CA ILE A 45 -2.31 -2.52 22.79
C ILE A 45 -2.35 -3.95 23.32
N ARG A 46 -3.35 -4.24 24.15
CA ARG A 46 -3.64 -5.57 24.68
C ARG A 46 -3.76 -6.56 23.52
N ALA A 47 -2.98 -7.64 23.58
CA ALA A 47 -3.10 -8.77 22.65
C ALA A 47 -4.53 -9.30 22.73
N GLY A 48 -5.31 -9.11 21.66
CA GLY A 48 -6.70 -9.53 21.61
C GLY A 48 -7.45 -8.87 20.46
N SER A 49 -7.38 -9.51 19.30
CA SER A 49 -8.05 -9.19 18.03
C SER A 49 -7.55 -7.96 17.27
N ALA A 50 -7.31 -8.18 15.98
CA ALA A 50 -7.20 -7.14 14.97
C ALA A 50 -8.41 -6.19 15.03
N PRO A 51 -8.22 -4.88 14.85
CA PRO A 51 -9.35 -3.98 14.72
C PRO A 51 -10.24 -4.41 13.53
N PRO A 52 -11.58 -4.36 13.66
CA PRO A 52 -12.49 -4.74 12.59
C PRO A 52 -12.13 -4.09 11.24
N GLY A 53 -12.06 -4.90 10.18
CA GLY A 53 -11.72 -4.45 8.84
C GLY A 53 -10.22 -4.20 8.59
N ALA A 54 -9.32 -4.69 9.44
CA ALA A 54 -7.88 -4.69 9.20
C ALA A 54 -7.51 -5.40 7.88
N LEU A 55 -7.90 -6.68 7.72
CA LEU A 55 -7.77 -7.42 6.46
C LEU A 55 -8.31 -6.68 5.24
N HIS A 56 -9.51 -6.10 5.33
CA HIS A 56 -10.11 -5.36 4.20
C HIS A 56 -9.28 -4.13 3.82
N ARG A 57 -8.68 -3.44 4.79
CA ARG A 57 -7.79 -2.30 4.54
C ARG A 57 -6.47 -2.74 3.90
N LEU A 58 -5.88 -3.85 4.36
CA LEU A 58 -4.66 -4.42 3.79
C LEU A 58 -4.91 -4.84 2.32
N ALA A 59 -5.98 -5.58 2.06
CA ALA A 59 -6.36 -5.99 0.71
C ALA A 59 -6.64 -4.79 -0.21
N LEU A 60 -7.32 -3.76 0.30
CA LEU A 60 -7.55 -2.52 -0.45
C LEU A 60 -6.23 -1.79 -0.78
N ALA A 61 -5.29 -1.75 0.16
CA ALA A 61 -3.97 -1.16 -0.07
C ALA A 61 -3.15 -1.93 -1.11
N VAL A 62 -3.19 -3.26 -1.10
CA VAL A 62 -2.57 -4.10 -2.14
C VAL A 62 -3.17 -3.78 -3.51
N ARG A 63 -4.50 -3.77 -3.61
CA ARG A 63 -5.19 -3.48 -4.89
C ARG A 63 -4.88 -2.08 -5.42
N ALA A 64 -4.80 -1.09 -4.54
CA ALA A 64 -4.42 0.27 -4.93
C ALA A 64 -2.98 0.34 -5.44
N LEU A 65 -2.06 -0.36 -4.77
CA LEU A 65 -0.65 -0.42 -5.19
C LEU A 65 -0.51 -1.15 -6.53
N ASP A 66 -1.23 -2.26 -6.73
CA ASP A 66 -1.27 -3.00 -7.99
C ASP A 66 -1.82 -2.12 -9.12
N ARG A 67 -2.84 -1.30 -8.83
CA ARG A 67 -3.37 -0.35 -9.81
C ARG A 67 -2.36 0.75 -10.13
N VAL A 68 -1.60 1.27 -9.16
CA VAL A 68 -0.56 2.28 -9.40
C VAL A 68 0.51 1.76 -10.36
N VAL A 69 0.94 0.51 -10.23
CA VAL A 69 2.01 -0.07 -11.07
C VAL A 69 1.51 -0.63 -12.42
N THR A 70 0.21 -0.53 -12.69
CA THR A 70 -0.40 -1.00 -13.94
C THR A 70 -0.74 0.20 -14.83
N GLU A 71 -0.32 0.15 -16.10
CA GLU A 71 -0.68 1.18 -17.08
C GLU A 71 -2.18 1.18 -17.40
N PRO A 72 -2.79 2.34 -17.70
CA PRO A 72 -2.16 3.66 -17.77
C PRO A 72 -2.01 4.31 -16.38
N SER A 73 -0.80 4.83 -16.10
CA SER A 73 -0.44 5.42 -14.80
C SER A 73 0.67 6.46 -15.00
N GLU A 74 0.29 7.73 -14.87
CA GLU A 74 1.20 8.87 -15.09
C GLU A 74 2.43 8.79 -14.19
N LEU A 75 2.25 8.33 -12.94
CA LEU A 75 3.37 8.21 -11.99
C LEU A 75 4.42 7.21 -12.45
N ILE A 76 4.00 6.09 -13.05
CA ILE A 76 4.93 5.07 -13.54
C ILE A 76 5.62 5.55 -14.80
N GLU A 77 4.88 6.18 -15.71
CA GLU A 77 5.45 6.82 -16.90
C GLU A 77 6.56 7.81 -16.51
N LEU A 78 6.27 8.74 -15.58
CA LEU A 78 7.23 9.73 -15.09
C LEU A 78 8.45 9.11 -14.36
N TRP A 79 8.23 8.08 -13.54
CA TRP A 79 9.32 7.41 -12.83
C TRP A 79 10.18 6.54 -13.74
N ASP A 80 9.60 5.94 -14.78
CA ASP A 80 10.33 5.20 -15.81
C ASP A 80 11.15 6.15 -16.70
N GLU A 81 10.61 7.33 -17.05
CA GLU A 81 11.36 8.37 -17.78
C GLU A 81 12.56 8.91 -16.99
N THR A 82 12.45 8.98 -15.66
CA THR A 82 13.49 9.54 -14.80
C THR A 82 14.60 8.52 -14.50
N ASP A 83 14.24 7.29 -14.08
CA ASP A 83 15.19 6.33 -13.51
C ASP A 83 15.15 4.93 -14.15
N GLY A 84 14.26 4.63 -15.11
CA GLY A 84 14.16 3.38 -15.91
C GLY A 84 13.94 2.07 -15.14
N THR A 85 14.85 1.70 -14.24
CA THR A 85 14.81 0.55 -13.31
C THR A 85 15.14 0.98 -11.87
N GLY A 86 14.73 2.20 -11.52
CA GLY A 86 15.13 2.88 -10.31
C GLY A 86 14.82 2.15 -8.99
N PRO A 87 15.49 2.56 -7.88
CA PRO A 87 15.29 2.02 -6.53
C PRO A 87 13.83 2.05 -6.02
N TRP A 88 12.98 2.86 -6.65
CA TRP A 88 11.56 2.97 -6.34
C TRP A 88 10.80 1.66 -6.60
N ARG A 89 11.13 0.91 -7.67
CA ARG A 89 10.49 -0.38 -7.98
C ARG A 89 10.71 -1.39 -6.85
N ALA A 90 11.94 -1.49 -6.35
CA ALA A 90 12.28 -2.32 -5.20
C ALA A 90 11.54 -1.88 -3.92
N THR A 91 11.32 -0.58 -3.76
CA THR A 91 10.55 -0.02 -2.63
C THR A 91 9.07 -0.39 -2.70
N LEU A 92 8.43 -0.30 -3.88
CA LEU A 92 7.04 -0.72 -4.06
C LEU A 92 6.87 -2.23 -3.87
N VAL A 93 7.81 -3.05 -4.38
CA VAL A 93 7.79 -4.51 -4.15
C VAL A 93 7.86 -4.82 -2.66
N ARG A 94 8.77 -4.20 -1.92
CA ARG A 94 8.88 -4.38 -0.46
C ARG A 94 7.60 -3.96 0.27
N LEU A 95 6.99 -2.85 -0.13
CA LEU A 95 5.72 -2.38 0.44
C LEU A 95 4.59 -3.39 0.18
N ARG A 96 4.48 -3.88 -1.07
CA ARG A 96 3.50 -4.90 -1.45
C ARG A 96 3.66 -6.19 -0.65
N THR A 97 4.89 -6.67 -0.51
CA THR A 97 5.19 -7.87 0.29
C THR A 97 4.77 -7.70 1.74
N ALA A 98 5.09 -6.56 2.36
CA ALA A 98 4.69 -6.29 3.74
C ALA A 98 3.16 -6.30 3.93
N LEU A 99 2.40 -5.77 2.97
CA LEU A 99 0.93 -5.79 3.00
C LEU A 99 0.36 -7.20 2.83
N LEU A 100 0.95 -8.01 1.95
CA LEU A 100 0.53 -9.40 1.71
C LEU A 100 0.83 -10.30 2.91
N SER A 101 2.04 -10.22 3.47
CA SER A 101 2.41 -10.98 4.67
C SER A 101 1.46 -10.71 5.83
N ALA A 102 1.09 -9.43 6.04
CA ALA A 102 0.15 -9.03 7.07
C ALA A 102 -1.27 -9.56 6.86
N THR A 103 -1.66 -9.76 5.60
CA THR A 103 -2.98 -10.31 5.27
C THR A 103 -3.04 -11.81 5.61
N SER A 104 -1.91 -12.53 5.46
CA SER A 104 -1.80 -13.94 5.80
C SER A 104 -1.65 -14.21 7.31
N GLU A 105 -0.97 -13.32 8.05
CA GLU A 105 -0.76 -13.46 9.51
C GLU A 105 -2.04 -13.25 10.34
N GLU A 106 -3.08 -12.61 9.78
CA GLU A 106 -4.38 -12.39 10.45
C GLU A 106 -5.40 -13.54 10.26
N GLN A 107 -5.07 -14.61 9.53
CA GLN A 107 -5.93 -15.79 9.43
C GLN A 107 -5.65 -16.75 10.63
N PRO A 108 -6.58 -16.93 11.60
CA PRO A 108 -6.42 -17.97 12.60
C PRO A 108 -6.60 -19.35 11.94
N ALA A 109 -5.79 -20.31 12.37
CA ALA A 109 -5.93 -21.74 12.05
C ALA A 109 -7.23 -22.32 12.62
#